data_AF-A0A9P7FX45-F1
#
_entry.id   AF-A0A9P7FX45-F1
#
_cell.length_a   1.000
_cell.length_b   1.000
_cell.length_c   1.000
_cell.angle_alpha   90.00
_cell.angle_beta   90.00
_cell.angle_gamma   90.00
#
_symmetry.space_group_name_H-M   'P 1'
#
loop_
_entity.id
_entity.type
_entity.pdbx_description
1 polymer ?
#
loop_
_entity_poly.entity_id
_entity_poly.type
_entity_poly.pdbx_seq_one_letter_code
_entity_poly.pdbx_strand_id
1 'polypeptide(L)'
;MASTGSDSHDASYVQYAMLVNKFAQQKRQKPVYKLQTFYSQLQHIYLLKFPPSCSRDLKVDTGDTTVILAGIRSCKLDEGENAVLANARLDFHFYTTTGSFDVVDITSIQALVGRVRSMENNRQWVIIDRSGTLARAVFADDDESEE
;
A
#
# COMPACT_ATOMS: atom_id res chain seq x y z
N MET A 1 -29.91 -22.61 19.49
CA MET A 1 -28.65 -21.92 19.85
C MET A 1 -28.07 -21.37 18.56
N ALA A 2 -28.18 -20.06 18.32
CA ALA A 2 -27.55 -19.43 17.17
C ALA A 2 -26.03 -19.47 17.38
N SER A 3 -25.29 -20.06 16.45
CA SER A 3 -23.83 -19.91 16.44
C SER A 3 -23.53 -18.44 16.18
N THR A 4 -23.02 -17.74 17.17
CA THR A 4 -22.31 -16.47 16.95
C THR A 4 -21.12 -16.80 16.07
N GLY A 5 -21.30 -16.71 14.76
CA GLY A 5 -20.19 -16.79 13.82
C GLY A 5 -19.26 -15.65 14.17
N SER A 6 -18.13 -15.96 14.80
CA SER A 6 -17.10 -14.96 15.03
C SER A 6 -16.75 -14.39 13.67
N ASP A 7 -16.82 -13.06 13.55
CA ASP A 7 -16.34 -12.33 12.39
C ASP A 7 -14.81 -12.56 12.30
N SER A 8 -14.42 -13.66 11.64
CA SER A 8 -13.02 -14.07 11.48
C SER A 8 -12.39 -13.40 10.25
N HIS A 9 -13.02 -12.34 9.73
CA HIS A 9 -12.51 -11.64 8.56
C HIS A 9 -11.30 -10.80 8.95
N ASP A 10 -10.21 -11.04 8.24
CA ASP A 10 -8.95 -10.35 8.44
C ASP A 10 -8.99 -8.98 7.74
N ALA A 11 -9.36 -7.95 8.50
CA ALA A 11 -9.47 -6.56 8.03
C ALA A 11 -8.13 -5.80 8.01
N SER A 12 -7.00 -6.51 7.93
CA SER A 12 -5.67 -5.88 7.90
C SER A 12 -5.13 -5.64 6.48
N TYR A 13 -5.88 -5.96 5.42
CA TYR A 13 -5.41 -5.80 4.05
C TYR A 13 -5.70 -4.41 3.50
N VAL A 14 -4.70 -3.82 2.87
CA VAL A 14 -4.73 -2.43 2.41
C VAL A 14 -4.19 -2.29 0.99
N GLN A 15 -4.72 -1.31 0.27
CA GLN A 15 -4.17 -0.74 -0.95
C GLN A 15 -3.32 0.48 -0.56
N TYR A 16 -2.14 0.59 -1.14
CA TYR A 16 -1.27 1.76 -0.96
C TYR A 16 -0.62 2.15 -2.28
N ALA A 17 -0.22 3.42 -2.39
CA ALA A 17 0.42 3.96 -3.59
C ALA A 17 1.80 4.54 -3.25
N MET A 18 2.79 4.26 -4.09
CA MET A 18 4.15 4.80 -3.94
C MET A 18 4.76 5.19 -5.27
N LEU A 19 5.68 6.15 -5.23
CA LEU A 19 6.51 6.54 -6.35
C LEU A 19 7.64 5.51 -6.56
N VAL A 20 7.61 4.82 -7.70
CA VAL A 20 8.61 3.82 -8.07
C VAL A 20 9.48 4.37 -9.19
N ASN A 21 10.80 4.23 -9.06
CA ASN A 21 11.71 4.58 -10.15
C ASN A 21 11.58 3.55 -11.29
N LYS A 22 11.07 3.99 -12.43
CA LYS A 22 10.95 3.18 -13.66
C LYS A 22 12.29 2.58 -14.10
N PHE A 23 13.39 3.28 -13.83
CA PHE A 23 14.73 2.90 -14.24
C PHE A 23 15.57 2.37 -13.08
N ALA A 24 14.95 1.81 -12.03
CA ALA A 24 15.66 1.28 -10.86
C ALA A 24 16.78 0.28 -11.21
N GLN A 25 16.62 -0.48 -12.30
CA GLN A 25 17.62 -1.44 -12.78
C GLN A 25 18.72 -0.79 -13.66
N GLN A 26 18.51 0.42 -14.19
CA GLN A 26 19.43 1.12 -15.08
C GLN A 26 20.16 2.25 -14.33
N LYS A 27 21.21 1.89 -13.60
CA LYS A 27 21.93 2.77 -12.65
C LYS A 27 22.47 4.08 -13.23
N ARG A 28 22.65 4.19 -14.55
CA ARG A 28 23.20 5.37 -15.23
C ARG A 28 22.13 6.35 -15.72
N GLN A 29 20.86 5.98 -15.67
CA GLN A 29 19.77 6.81 -16.14
C GLN A 29 19.24 7.68 -15.00
N LYS A 30 18.86 8.92 -15.32
CA LYS A 30 18.20 9.81 -14.35
C LYS A 30 16.92 9.12 -13.85
N PRO A 31 16.67 9.07 -12.52
CA PRO A 31 15.46 8.48 -11.99
C PRO A 31 14.22 9.15 -12.58
N VAL A 32 13.25 8.32 -13.00
CA VAL A 32 11.92 8.79 -13.40
C VAL A 32 10.92 8.04 -12.54
N TYR A 33 10.24 8.78 -11.68
CA TYR A 33 9.29 8.22 -10.76
C TYR A 33 7.92 8.06 -11.40
N LYS A 34 7.21 6.98 -11.05
CA LYS A 34 5.82 6.75 -11.43
C LYS A 34 5.05 6.33 -10.20
N LEU A 35 3.88 6.92 -10.00
CA LEU A 35 2.95 6.43 -9.00
C LEU A 35 2.47 5.03 -9.40
N GLN A 36 2.58 4.09 -8.47
CA GLN A 36 2.16 2.71 -8.65
C GLN A 36 1.36 2.25 -7.43
N THR A 37 0.29 1.51 -7.70
CA THR A 37 -0.57 0.88 -6.69
C THR A 37 -0.03 -0.49 -6.30
N PHE A 38 -0.13 -0.79 -5.02
CA PHE A 38 0.30 -2.03 -4.40
C PHE A 38 -0.74 -2.50 -3.38
N TYR A 39 -0.65 -3.78 -3.01
CA TYR A 39 -1.49 -4.38 -1.99
C TYR A 39 -0.62 -5.06 -0.94
N SER A 40 -1.03 -4.95 0.33
CA SER A 40 -0.26 -5.48 1.45
C SER A 40 -1.16 -5.80 2.64
N GLN A 41 -0.60 -6.56 3.58
CA GLN A 41 -1.14 -6.70 4.91
C GLN A 41 -0.49 -5.69 5.85
N LEU A 42 -1.29 -4.82 6.48
CA LEU A 42 -0.86 -3.95 7.56
C LEU A 42 -0.58 -4.78 8.81
N GLN A 43 0.66 -4.78 9.28
CA GLN A 43 1.08 -5.54 10.46
C GLN A 43 1.22 -4.64 11.69
N HIS A 44 1.73 -3.41 11.49
CA HIS A 44 2.03 -2.48 12.57
C HIS A 44 1.71 -1.04 12.18
N ILE A 45 1.33 -0.23 13.16
CA ILE A 45 1.30 1.23 13.06
C ILE A 45 2.30 1.76 14.08
N TYR A 46 3.29 2.51 13.62
CA TYR A 46 4.29 3.15 14.46
C TYR A 46 3.92 4.63 14.63
N LEU A 47 3.79 5.04 15.90
CA LEU A 47 3.57 6.44 16.27
C LEU A 47 4.87 7.02 16.78
N LEU A 48 5.53 7.83 15.96
CA LEU A 48 6.79 8.49 16.31
C LEU A 48 6.48 9.91 16.77
N LYS A 49 6.79 10.21 18.04
CA LYS A 49 6.65 11.56 18.61
C LYS A 49 8.03 12.18 18.73
N PHE A 50 8.23 13.29 18.03
CA PHE A 50 9.46 14.06 18.12
C PHE A 50 9.26 15.20 19.10
N PRO A 51 9.95 15.21 20.25
CA PRO A 51 9.90 16.34 21.15
C PRO A 51 10.57 17.57 20.52
N PRO A 52 10.27 18.80 20.97
CA PRO A 52 10.82 20.01 20.38
C PRO A 52 12.35 20.05 20.44
N SER A 53 12.96 19.36 21.43
CA SER A 53 14.41 19.23 21.56
C SER A 53 15.08 18.53 20.36
N CYS A 54 14.34 17.68 19.62
CA CYS A 54 14.86 16.97 18.46
C CYS A 54 14.73 17.75 17.15
N SER A 55 13.97 18.86 17.13
CA SER A 55 13.70 19.67 15.93
C SER A 55 14.97 20.12 15.21
N ARG A 56 15.98 20.58 15.98
CA ARG A 56 17.26 21.08 15.43
C ARG A 56 18.08 19.99 14.74
N ASP A 57 18.22 18.83 15.38
CA ASP A 57 19.10 17.76 14.91
C ASP A 57 18.48 16.99 13.75
N LEU A 58 17.15 16.80 13.79
CA LEU A 58 16.41 16.07 12.77
C LEU A 58 15.85 16.98 11.66
N LYS A 59 16.02 18.31 11.78
CA LYS A 59 15.44 19.31 10.87
C LYS A 59 13.93 19.12 10.68
N VAL A 60 13.25 18.76 11.75
CA VAL A 60 11.79 18.64 11.81
C VAL A 60 11.25 19.95 12.37
N ASP A 61 10.09 20.41 11.88
CA ASP A 61 9.50 21.68 12.32
C ASP A 61 9.44 21.80 13.85
N THR A 62 9.58 23.04 14.35
CA THR A 62 9.81 23.37 15.76
C THR A 62 8.65 23.05 16.72
N GLY A 63 7.56 22.43 16.24
CA GLY A 63 6.45 21.94 17.04
C GLY A 63 6.58 20.46 17.43
N ASP A 64 5.67 20.00 18.29
CA ASP A 64 5.48 18.57 18.58
C ASP A 64 5.04 17.85 17.29
N THR A 65 6.02 17.31 16.57
CA THR A 65 5.76 16.65 15.29
C THR A 65 5.50 15.18 15.54
N THR A 66 4.35 14.71 15.08
CA THR A 66 3.97 13.30 15.12
C THR A 66 4.03 12.74 13.71
N VAL A 67 4.89 11.73 13.52
CA VAL A 67 4.98 10.97 12.27
C VAL A 67 4.33 9.61 12.50
N ILE A 68 3.43 9.21 11.61
CA ILE A 68 2.76 7.93 11.67
C ILE A 68 3.23 7.08 10.50
N LEU A 69 3.84 5.95 10.80
CA LEU A 69 4.32 5.00 9.79
C LEU A 69 3.52 3.71 9.85
N ALA A 70 3.33 3.09 8.70
CA ALA A 70 2.71 1.78 8.56
C ALA A 70 3.76 0.71 8.23
N GLY A 71 3.86 -0.30 9.08
CA GLY A 71 4.61 -1.52 8.80
C GLY A 71 3.73 -2.49 8.02
N ILE A 72 4.07 -2.71 6.74
CA ILE A 72 3.27 -3.47 5.80
C ILE A 72 4.05 -4.67 5.26
N ARG A 73 3.35 -5.76 4.95
CA ARG A 73 3.91 -6.92 4.26
C ARG A 73 3.28 -7.06 2.90
N SER A 74 4.08 -6.92 1.84
CA SER A 74 3.59 -6.90 0.47
C SER A 74 2.91 -8.20 0.05
N CYS A 75 1.90 -8.11 -0.81
CA CYS A 75 1.33 -9.24 -1.53
C CYS A 75 2.02 -9.35 -2.89
N LYS A 76 2.69 -10.46 -3.18
CA LYS A 76 3.31 -10.69 -4.49
C LYS A 76 2.23 -11.15 -5.45
N LEU A 77 1.67 -10.20 -6.21
CA LEU A 77 0.61 -10.48 -7.16
C LEU A 77 1.08 -11.52 -8.18
N ASP A 78 0.24 -12.50 -8.46
CA ASP A 78 0.52 -13.53 -9.44
C ASP A 78 0.47 -12.89 -10.85
N GLU A 79 1.50 -13.12 -11.67
CA GLU A 79 1.58 -12.63 -13.05
C GLU A 79 0.93 -13.64 -14.03
N GLY A 80 0.41 -13.18 -15.18
CA GLY A 80 -0.13 -14.05 -16.25
C GLY A 80 -1.65 -14.02 -16.40
N GLU A 81 -2.26 -15.09 -16.94
CA GLU A 81 -3.70 -15.13 -17.27
C GLU A 81 -4.63 -14.85 -16.08
N ASN A 82 -4.22 -15.17 -14.85
CA ASN A 82 -4.97 -14.82 -13.63
C ASN A 82 -5.00 -13.30 -13.34
N ALA A 83 -4.02 -12.53 -13.86
CA ALA A 83 -4.05 -11.07 -13.84
C ALA A 83 -5.06 -10.49 -14.85
N VAL A 84 -5.56 -11.27 -15.81
CA VAL A 84 -6.57 -10.83 -16.79
C VAL A 84 -7.92 -10.60 -16.10
N LEU A 85 -8.23 -11.33 -15.02
CA LEU A 85 -9.42 -11.05 -14.20
C LEU A 85 -9.33 -9.73 -13.43
N ALA A 86 -8.12 -9.25 -13.13
CA ALA A 86 -7.90 -7.90 -12.59
C ALA A 86 -8.27 -6.78 -13.59
N ASN A 87 -8.28 -7.12 -14.89
CA ASN A 87 -8.65 -6.22 -16.00
C ASN A 87 -10.07 -6.46 -16.52
N ALA A 88 -10.75 -7.54 -16.09
CA ALA A 88 -12.20 -7.62 -16.20
C ALA A 88 -12.79 -6.52 -15.31
N ARG A 89 -14.08 -6.18 -15.44
CA ARG A 89 -14.75 -5.04 -14.76
C ARG A 89 -14.70 -5.07 -13.21
N LEU A 90 -13.96 -5.98 -12.61
CA LEU A 90 -13.81 -6.26 -11.19
C LEU A 90 -12.32 -6.16 -10.87
N ASP A 91 -11.91 -5.18 -10.05
CA ASP A 91 -10.51 -5.01 -9.60
C ASP A 91 -10.11 -6.14 -8.63
N PHE A 92 -9.94 -7.35 -9.18
CA PHE A 92 -9.59 -8.57 -8.44
C PHE A 92 -8.13 -8.91 -8.66
N HIS A 93 -7.34 -8.97 -7.59
CA HIS A 93 -5.91 -9.27 -7.68
C HIS A 93 -5.59 -10.58 -6.95
N PHE A 94 -4.91 -11.49 -7.64
CA PHE A 94 -4.56 -12.79 -7.07
C PHE A 94 -3.14 -12.77 -6.54
N TYR A 95 -2.90 -13.46 -5.42
CA TYR A 95 -1.55 -13.71 -4.93
C TYR A 95 -1.47 -15.04 -4.18
N THR A 96 -0.35 -15.73 -4.34
CA THR A 96 -0.08 -16.98 -3.60
C THR A 96 0.93 -16.76 -2.46
N THR A 97 1.83 -15.79 -2.60
CA THR A 97 2.91 -15.55 -1.63
C THR A 97 2.98 -14.10 -1.16
N THR A 98 3.41 -13.91 0.08
CA THR A 98 3.74 -12.58 0.60
C THR A 98 5.19 -12.24 0.27
N GLY A 99 5.50 -10.94 0.28
CA GLY A 99 6.82 -10.41 0.01
C GLY A 99 7.49 -9.78 1.23
N SER A 100 8.31 -8.78 0.93
CA SER A 100 9.07 -8.01 1.92
C SER A 100 8.14 -7.35 2.94
N PHE A 101 8.72 -7.13 4.12
CA PHE A 101 8.17 -6.20 5.09
C PHE A 101 8.82 -4.84 4.84
N ASP A 102 7.99 -3.82 4.66
CA ASP A 102 8.41 -2.46 4.37
C ASP A 102 7.71 -1.50 5.35
N VAL A 103 8.34 -0.37 5.64
CA VAL A 103 7.76 0.70 6.47
C VAL A 103 7.54 1.91 5.58
N VAL A 104 6.28 2.35 5.49
CA VAL A 104 5.86 3.46 4.65
C VAL A 104 5.21 4.55 5.50
N ASP A 105 5.15 5.77 4.98
CA ASP A 105 4.30 6.80 5.58
C ASP A 105 2.84 6.35 5.53
N ILE A 106 2.09 6.51 6.63
CA ILE A 106 0.70 6.01 6.69
C ILE A 106 -0.20 6.66 5.64
N THR A 107 0.11 7.89 5.20
CA THR A 107 -0.64 8.59 4.14
C THR A 107 -0.51 7.93 2.77
N SER A 108 0.46 7.03 2.60
CA SER A 108 0.58 6.21 1.39
C SER A 108 -0.55 5.17 1.29
N ILE A 109 -1.14 4.74 2.42
CA ILE A 109 -2.29 3.84 2.45
C ILE A 109 -3.53 4.61 2.00
N GLN A 110 -4.21 4.10 0.97
CA GLN A 110 -5.35 4.76 0.36
C GLN A 110 -6.69 4.12 0.73
N ALA A 111 -6.70 2.79 0.91
CA ALA A 111 -7.92 2.07 1.18
C ALA A 111 -7.67 0.76 1.93
N LEU A 112 -8.70 0.31 2.64
CA LEU A 112 -8.82 -1.05 3.15
C LEU A 112 -9.46 -1.91 2.06
N VAL A 113 -8.92 -3.10 1.81
CA VAL A 113 -9.39 -3.99 0.75
C VAL A 113 -9.85 -5.33 1.31
N GLY A 114 -10.80 -5.95 0.63
CA GLY A 114 -11.26 -7.29 0.97
C GLY A 114 -10.21 -8.33 0.59
N ARG A 115 -10.09 -9.40 1.37
CA ARG A 115 -9.32 -10.59 0.99
C ARG A 115 -10.14 -11.84 1.25
N VAL A 116 -10.23 -12.71 0.24
CA VAL A 116 -10.90 -14.01 0.34
C VAL A 116 -10.03 -15.11 -0.24
N ARG A 117 -10.25 -16.35 0.21
CA ARG A 117 -9.52 -17.51 -0.32
C ARG A 117 -10.11 -17.91 -1.67
N SER A 118 -9.26 -18.23 -2.64
CA SER A 118 -9.73 -18.71 -3.94
C SER A 118 -10.38 -20.10 -3.78
N MET A 119 -11.56 -20.27 -4.39
CA MET A 119 -12.27 -21.54 -4.39
C MET A 119 -11.62 -22.58 -5.32
N GLU A 120 -10.96 -22.11 -6.39
CA GLU A 120 -10.32 -22.95 -7.39
C GLU A 120 -8.96 -23.48 -6.90
N ASN A 121 -8.22 -22.64 -6.17
CA ASN A 121 -6.93 -23.00 -5.60
C ASN A 121 -6.85 -22.58 -4.13
N ASN A 122 -6.92 -23.57 -3.23
CA ASN A 122 -6.87 -23.36 -1.79
C ASN A 122 -5.55 -22.73 -1.28
N ARG A 123 -4.51 -22.60 -2.11
CA ARG A 123 -3.26 -21.90 -1.76
C ARG A 123 -3.22 -20.44 -2.21
N GLN A 124 -4.19 -20.02 -3.00
CA GLN A 124 -4.24 -18.69 -3.60
C GLN A 124 -5.26 -17.81 -2.87
N TRP A 125 -4.94 -16.53 -2.75
CA TRP A 125 -5.82 -15.50 -2.20
C TRP A 125 -6.25 -14.55 -3.31
N VAL A 126 -7.45 -14.00 -3.14
CA VAL A 126 -8.02 -12.97 -4.00
C VAL A 126 -8.21 -11.71 -3.17
N ILE A 127 -7.59 -10.63 -3.60
CA ILE A 127 -7.84 -9.28 -3.12
C ILE A 127 -8.99 -8.72 -3.94
N ILE A 128 -10.00 -8.20 -3.23
CA ILE A 128 -11.16 -7.54 -3.81
C ILE A 128 -11.02 -6.07 -3.50
N ASP A 129 -10.64 -5.30 -4.51
CA ASP A 129 -10.59 -3.84 -4.41
C ASP A 129 -11.91 -3.25 -4.94
N ARG A 130 -12.62 -2.52 -4.08
CA ARG A 130 -13.86 -1.80 -4.41
C ARG A 130 -13.77 -0.31 -4.11
N SER A 131 -12.56 0.15 -3.82
CA SER A 131 -12.27 1.54 -3.47
C SER A 131 -12.51 2.49 -4.66
N GLY A 132 -12.47 1.95 -5.88
CA GLY A 132 -12.81 2.65 -7.11
C GLY A 132 -11.82 3.75 -7.46
N THR A 133 -12.20 4.64 -8.37
CA THR A 133 -11.34 5.78 -8.77
C THR A 133 -11.12 6.79 -7.65
N LEU A 134 -12.00 6.84 -6.65
CA LEU A 134 -11.93 7.80 -5.54
C LEU A 134 -10.79 7.52 -4.56
N ALA A 135 -10.33 6.27 -4.46
CA ALA A 135 -9.21 5.91 -3.60
C ALA A 135 -7.85 5.96 -4.31
N ARG A 136 -7.79 6.40 -5.57
CA ARG A 136 -6.51 6.51 -6.26
C ARG A 136 -5.84 7.82 -5.87
N ALA A 137 -4.64 7.73 -5.29
CA ALA A 137 -3.82 8.89 -4.99
C ALA A 137 -3.53 9.71 -6.26
N VAL A 138 -3.59 11.03 -6.13
CA VAL A 138 -3.07 11.98 -7.12
C VAL A 138 -1.79 12.57 -6.53
N PHE A 139 -0.70 12.45 -7.27
CA PHE A 139 0.53 13.14 -6.91
C PHE A 139 0.50 14.52 -7.58
N ALA A 140 0.51 15.57 -6.77
CA ALA A 140 0.70 16.93 -7.27
C ALA A 140 2.21 17.12 -7.48
N ASP A 141 2.63 17.26 -8.73
CA ASP A 141 3.96 17.78 -9.01
C ASP A 141 3.91 19.29 -8.69
N ASP A 142 4.52 19.69 -7.58
CA ASP A 142 4.78 21.11 -7.26
C ASP A 142 5.93 21.61 -8.17
N ASP A 143 5.75 21.51 -9.49
CA ASP A 143 6.53 22.31 -10.42
C ASP A 143 6.01 23.74 -10.30
N GLU A 144 6.63 24.48 -9.38
CA GLU A 144 6.58 25.94 -9.33
C GLU A 144 6.73 26.47 -10.77
N SER A 145 5.65 27.08 -11.26
CA SER A 145 5.68 27.97 -12.40
C SER A 145 6.63 29.13 -12.08
N GLU A 146 7.90 29.00 -12.43
CA GLU A 146 8.76 30.15 -12.69
C GLU A 146 8.31 30.79 -14.01
N GLU A 147 7.31 31.68 -13.94
CA GLU A 147 7.17 32.84 -14.84
C GLU A 147 6.73 34.08 -14.04
#